data_AF-A0A3N4ZNF3-F1
#
_entry.id   AF-A0A3N4ZNF3-F1
#
_cell.length_a   1.000
_cell.length_b   1.000
_cell.length_c   1.000
_cell.angle_alpha   90.00
_cell.angle_beta   90.00
_cell.angle_gamma   90.00
#
_symmetry.space_group_name_H-M   'P 1'
#
loop_
_entity.id
_entity.type
_entity.pdbx_description
1 polymer ?
#
loop_
_entity_poly.entity_id
_entity_poly.type
_entity_poly.pdbx_seq_one_letter_code
_entity_poly.pdbx_strand_id
1 'polypeptide(L)'
;MHIRITPAEVLGLAKVAGQPVPPVVSSVSGEGDVVRVVADLRRLDALPGPLKLAVRIAPIVRADVRVVAFAAGVATLEVEANAAGLPAHKLLSLAAAPIEQALAKQDLPPGVVDVQHDARIAVDVERLLEAKLPGLTVTNLRLAEGEILLDGSVG
;
A
#
# COMPACT_ATOMS: atom_id res chain seq x y z
N MET A 1 -22.53 4.46 5.79
CA MET A 1 -22.05 3.52 4.75
C MET A 1 -21.06 2.57 5.40
N HIS A 2 -21.16 1.27 5.09
CA HIS A 2 -20.23 0.25 5.57
C HIS A 2 -19.77 -0.58 4.37
N ILE A 3 -18.46 -0.65 4.15
CA ILE A 3 -17.85 -1.38 3.03
C ILE A 3 -16.96 -2.49 3.60
N ARG A 4 -17.13 -3.68 3.04
CA ARG A 4 -16.27 -4.85 3.26
C ARG A 4 -15.72 -5.27 1.91
N ILE A 5 -14.39 -5.33 1.81
CA ILE A 5 -13.75 -5.72 0.55
C ILE A 5 -12.42 -6.42 0.83
N THR A 6 -12.16 -7.51 0.11
CA THR A 6 -10.86 -8.18 0.22
C THR A 6 -9.77 -7.38 -0.52
N PRO A 7 -8.51 -7.47 -0.09
CA PRO A 7 -7.40 -6.86 -0.84
C PRO A 7 -7.29 -7.32 -2.30
N ALA A 8 -7.67 -8.57 -2.58
CA ALA A 8 -7.70 -9.11 -3.93
C ALA A 8 -8.77 -8.45 -4.80
N GLU A 9 -9.97 -8.20 -4.25
CA GLU A 9 -11.03 -7.46 -4.92
C GLU A 9 -10.64 -6.01 -5.18
N VAL A 10 -10.01 -5.32 -4.22
CA VAL A 10 -9.47 -3.96 -4.44
C VAL A 10 -8.53 -3.93 -5.64
N LEU A 11 -7.59 -4.89 -5.71
CA LEU A 11 -6.66 -5.00 -6.83
C LEU A 11 -7.37 -5.30 -8.15
N GLY A 12 -8.42 -6.14 -8.11
CA GLY A 12 -9.27 -6.43 -9.25
C GLY A 12 -10.02 -5.20 -9.75
N LEU A 13 -10.64 -4.43 -8.85
CA LEU A 13 -11.33 -3.19 -9.16
C LEU A 13 -10.38 -2.15 -9.74
N ALA A 14 -9.18 -1.99 -9.17
CA ALA A 14 -8.17 -1.09 -9.70
C ALA A 14 -7.82 -1.44 -11.15
N LYS A 15 -7.61 -2.73 -11.45
CA LYS A 15 -7.34 -3.20 -12.82
C LYS A 15 -8.50 -2.94 -13.77
N VAL A 16 -9.73 -3.22 -13.36
CA VAL A 16 -10.94 -2.98 -14.17
C VAL A 16 -11.14 -1.49 -14.43
N ALA A 17 -10.86 -0.63 -13.44
CA ALA A 17 -10.92 0.82 -13.56
C ALA A 17 -9.71 1.44 -14.30
N GLY A 18 -8.81 0.63 -14.84
CA GLY A 18 -7.60 1.09 -15.53
C GLY A 18 -6.60 1.83 -14.63
N GLN A 19 -6.73 1.69 -13.32
CA GLN A 19 -5.81 2.30 -12.37
C GLN A 19 -4.47 1.56 -12.38
N PRO A 20 -3.34 2.28 -12.46
CA PRO A 20 -2.03 1.66 -12.51
C PRO A 20 -1.72 1.01 -11.16
N VAL A 21 -1.67 -0.31 -11.15
CA VAL A 21 -1.10 -1.08 -10.05
C VAL A 21 0.42 -1.16 -10.24
N PRO A 22 1.24 -0.96 -9.20
CA PRO A 22 2.68 -1.13 -9.32
C PRO A 22 3.02 -2.51 -9.92
N PRO A 23 3.81 -2.59 -11.02
CA PRO A 23 4.00 -3.83 -11.78
C PRO A 23 4.68 -4.94 -10.97
N VAL A 24 5.40 -4.54 -9.91
CA VAL A 24 6.04 -5.43 -8.95
C VAL A 24 5.05 -6.26 -8.15
N VAL A 25 3.83 -5.76 -7.89
CA VAL A 25 2.85 -6.48 -7.06
C VAL A 25 2.28 -7.65 -7.86
N SER A 26 2.66 -8.86 -7.45
CA SER A 26 2.24 -10.10 -8.10
C SER A 26 0.94 -10.65 -7.50
N SER A 27 0.76 -10.52 -6.20
CA SER A 27 -0.46 -10.88 -5.49
C SER A 27 -0.65 -10.05 -4.23
N VAL A 28 -1.90 -9.93 -3.82
CA VAL A 28 -2.32 -9.37 -2.54
C VAL A 28 -3.42 -10.26 -1.98
N SER A 29 -3.34 -10.61 -0.70
CA SER A 29 -4.35 -11.39 0.01
C SER A 29 -4.53 -10.87 1.43
N GLY A 30 -5.70 -11.06 2.01
CA GLY A 30 -5.93 -10.77 3.43
C GLY A 30 -6.02 -12.06 4.24
N GLU A 31 -5.50 -12.03 5.47
CA GLU A 31 -5.63 -13.11 6.46
C GLU A 31 -5.67 -12.49 7.86
N GLY A 32 -6.79 -12.67 8.58
CA GLY A 32 -6.97 -12.03 9.88
C GLY A 32 -6.92 -10.51 9.78
N ASP A 33 -5.99 -9.88 10.48
CA ASP A 33 -5.72 -8.43 10.47
C ASP A 33 -4.54 -8.03 9.56
N VAL A 34 -4.04 -8.97 8.74
CA VAL A 34 -2.86 -8.77 7.90
C VAL A 34 -3.22 -8.80 6.42
N VAL A 35 -2.68 -7.84 5.66
CA VAL A 35 -2.59 -7.91 4.20
C VAL A 35 -1.22 -8.44 3.81
N ARG A 36 -1.18 -9.59 3.15
CA ARG A 36 0.03 -10.17 2.56
C ARG A 36 0.20 -9.67 1.15
N VAL A 37 1.34 -9.07 0.86
CA VAL A 37 1.74 -8.57 -0.45
C VAL A 37 2.93 -9.38 -0.93
N VAL A 38 2.84 -9.92 -2.15
CA VAL A 38 3.98 -10.57 -2.81
C VAL A 38 4.43 -9.71 -3.97
N ALA A 39 5.68 -9.26 -3.91
CA ALA A 39 6.29 -8.43 -4.94
C ALA A 39 7.44 -9.16 -5.65
N ASP A 40 7.49 -9.05 -6.98
CA ASP A 40 8.61 -9.49 -7.80
C ASP A 40 9.45 -8.29 -8.20
N LEU A 41 10.61 -8.13 -7.56
CA LEU A 41 11.50 -7.00 -7.76
C LEU A 41 12.16 -6.99 -9.14
N ARG A 42 12.14 -8.10 -9.89
CA ARG A 42 12.66 -8.14 -11.27
C ARG A 42 11.85 -7.31 -12.24
N ARG A 43 10.63 -6.91 -11.85
CA ARG A 43 9.73 -6.04 -12.62
C ARG A 43 9.99 -4.55 -12.40
N LEU A 44 11.03 -4.20 -11.63
CA LEU A 44 11.52 -2.83 -11.52
C LEU A 44 12.55 -2.56 -12.62
N ASP A 45 12.27 -1.57 -13.44
CA ASP A 45 13.16 -1.16 -14.54
C ASP A 45 14.48 -0.56 -14.02
N ALA A 46 14.45 0.07 -12.83
CA ALA A 46 15.59 0.73 -12.22
C ALA A 46 15.77 0.31 -10.77
N LEU A 47 16.72 -0.60 -10.53
CA LEU A 47 17.20 -0.94 -9.19
C LEU A 47 18.59 -0.34 -8.95
N PRO A 48 18.85 0.29 -7.79
CA PRO A 48 20.20 0.65 -7.36
C PRO A 48 21.18 -0.55 -7.40
N GLY A 49 22.45 -0.29 -7.74
CA GLY A 49 23.47 -1.32 -8.01
C GLY A 49 23.55 -2.46 -6.97
N PRO A 50 23.65 -2.16 -5.66
CA PRO A 50 23.68 -3.19 -4.61
C PRO A 50 22.42 -4.07 -4.57
N LEU A 51 21.26 -3.52 -4.93
CA LEU A 51 20.00 -4.25 -4.96
C LEU A 51 19.86 -5.12 -6.21
N LYS A 52 20.49 -4.75 -7.32
CA LYS A 52 20.52 -5.62 -8.52
C LYS A 52 21.12 -6.99 -8.18
N LEU A 53 22.12 -7.04 -7.31
CA LEU A 53 22.72 -8.31 -6.85
C LEU A 53 21.78 -9.06 -5.91
N ALA A 54 21.20 -8.37 -4.91
CA ALA A 54 20.26 -8.97 -3.98
C ALA A 54 19.04 -9.58 -4.70
N VAL A 55 18.48 -8.88 -5.69
CA VAL A 55 17.33 -9.34 -6.49
C VAL A 55 17.65 -10.56 -7.35
N ARG A 56 18.90 -10.75 -7.78
CA ARG A 56 19.30 -11.99 -8.48
C ARG A 56 19.26 -13.22 -7.57
N ILE A 57 19.45 -13.03 -6.27
CA ILE A 57 19.49 -14.10 -5.27
C ILE A 57 18.09 -14.35 -4.69
N ALA A 58 17.38 -13.27 -4.34
CA ALA A 58 16.05 -13.30 -3.75
C ALA A 58 15.13 -12.28 -4.45
N PRO A 59 14.54 -12.65 -5.61
CA PRO A 59 13.73 -11.72 -6.40
C PRO A 59 12.34 -11.46 -5.82
N ILE A 60 11.85 -12.38 -4.98
CA ILE A 60 10.51 -12.33 -4.40
C ILE A 60 10.58 -11.77 -2.99
N VAL A 61 9.87 -10.67 -2.78
CA VAL A 61 9.64 -10.06 -1.46
C VAL A 61 8.24 -10.40 -1.01
N ARG A 62 8.11 -10.84 0.24
CA ARG A 62 6.82 -10.98 0.91
C ARG A 62 6.73 -9.92 1.99
N ALA A 63 5.65 -9.15 1.99
CA ALA A 63 5.41 -8.15 3.01
C ALA A 63 4.06 -8.39 3.67
N ASP A 64 4.05 -8.28 4.99
CA ASP A 64 2.85 -8.31 5.82
C ASP A 64 2.57 -6.86 6.24
N VAL A 65 1.34 -6.40 5.96
CA VAL A 65 0.91 -5.03 6.21
C VAL A 65 -0.27 -5.05 7.17
N ARG A 66 -0.20 -4.26 8.24
CA ARG A 66 -1.27 -4.13 9.24
C ARG A 66 -1.73 -2.69 9.34
N VAL A 67 -3.02 -2.46 9.53
CA VAL A 67 -3.54 -1.14 9.93
C VAL A 67 -3.44 -1.06 11.44
N VAL A 68 -2.48 -0.28 11.93
CA VAL A 68 -2.21 -0.17 13.39
C VAL A 68 -2.93 1.02 14.03
N ALA A 69 -3.31 2.02 13.23
CA ALA A 69 -4.14 3.13 13.69
C ALA A 69 -4.91 3.76 12.52
N PHE A 70 -6.08 4.31 12.83
CA PHE A 70 -6.79 5.24 11.95
C PHE A 70 -7.29 6.41 12.79
N ALA A 71 -6.78 7.61 12.52
CA ALA A 71 -7.13 8.80 13.28
C ALA A 71 -7.01 10.05 12.41
N ALA A 72 -7.97 10.98 12.57
CA ALA A 72 -8.01 12.24 11.83
C ALA A 72 -7.81 12.06 10.31
N GLY A 73 -8.51 11.10 9.71
CA GLY A 73 -8.44 10.82 8.27
C GLY A 73 -7.18 10.08 7.82
N VAL A 74 -6.23 9.78 8.72
CA VAL A 74 -4.95 9.14 8.39
C VAL A 74 -4.92 7.70 8.87
N ALA A 75 -4.64 6.77 7.96
CA ALA A 75 -4.34 5.37 8.27
C ALA A 75 -2.83 5.20 8.48
N THR A 76 -2.43 4.68 9.64
CA THR A 76 -1.05 4.26 9.90
C THR A 76 -0.93 2.76 9.65
N LEU A 77 -0.05 2.41 8.73
CA LEU A 77 0.24 1.05 8.34
C LEU A 77 1.60 0.64 8.89
N GLU A 78 1.69 -0.54 9.49
CA GLU A 78 2.97 -1.18 9.82
C GLU A 78 3.31 -2.21 8.75
N VAL A 79 4.57 -2.25 8.32
CA VAL A 79 5.04 -3.14 7.26
C VAL A 79 6.18 -4.00 7.77
N GLU A 80 5.99 -5.31 7.70
CA GLU A 80 7.01 -6.30 7.94
C GLU A 80 7.39 -6.96 6.61
N ALA A 81 8.66 -6.94 6.23
CA ALA A 81 9.10 -7.47 4.94
C ALA A 81 10.12 -8.60 5.11
N ASN A 82 9.87 -9.70 4.41
CA ASN A 82 10.71 -10.87 4.33
C ASN A 82 11.41 -10.90 2.97
N ALA A 83 12.68 -10.50 2.95
CA ALA A 83 13.49 -10.34 1.73
C ALA A 83 14.96 -10.76 1.94
N ALA A 84 15.19 -12.04 2.28
CA ALA A 84 16.54 -12.62 2.42
C ALA A 84 17.53 -11.77 3.25
N GLY A 85 17.06 -11.22 4.36
CA GLY A 85 17.86 -10.40 5.28
C GLY A 85 17.86 -8.89 5.01
N LEU A 86 17.14 -8.40 3.98
CA LEU A 86 16.90 -6.96 3.82
C LEU A 86 15.82 -6.48 4.80
N PRO A 87 16.11 -5.47 5.65
CA PRO A 87 15.12 -4.88 6.54
C PRO A 87 14.00 -4.16 5.78
N ALA A 88 12.77 -4.23 6.31
CA ALA A 88 11.58 -3.60 5.74
C ALA A 88 11.74 -2.09 5.52
N HIS A 89 12.27 -1.36 6.51
CA HIS A 89 12.49 0.08 6.38
C HIS A 89 13.38 0.45 5.20
N LYS A 90 14.43 -0.35 4.91
CA LYS A 90 15.30 -0.09 3.75
C LYS A 90 14.54 -0.28 2.44
N LEU A 91 13.76 -1.36 2.33
CA LEU A 91 12.93 -1.62 1.15
C LEU A 91 11.90 -0.51 0.93
N LEU A 92 11.26 -0.05 2.01
CA LEU A 92 10.30 1.03 1.97
C LEU A 92 10.94 2.37 1.56
N SER A 93 12.11 2.73 2.13
CA SER A 93 12.82 3.94 1.72
C SER A 93 13.18 3.95 0.23
N LEU A 94 13.47 2.78 -0.35
CA LEU A 94 13.73 2.64 -1.78
C LEU A 94 12.47 2.76 -2.63
N ALA A 95 11.32 2.34 -2.07
CA ALA A 95 10.03 2.40 -2.73
C ALA A 95 9.35 3.77 -2.61
N ALA A 96 9.75 4.62 -1.66
CA ALA A 96 9.12 5.91 -1.39
C ALA A 96 9.00 6.81 -2.63
N ALA A 97 10.11 7.06 -3.35
CA ALA A 97 10.08 7.88 -4.56
C ALA A 97 9.27 7.23 -5.71
N PRO A 98 9.41 5.93 -6.02
CA PRO A 98 8.54 5.23 -6.95
C PRO A 98 7.04 5.30 -6.60
N ILE A 99 6.70 5.19 -5.31
CA ILE A 99 5.32 5.31 -4.81
C ILE A 99 4.80 6.71 -5.09
N GLU A 100 5.54 7.75 -4.68
CA GLU A 100 5.14 9.14 -4.90
C GLU A 100 4.95 9.45 -6.40
N GLN A 101 5.85 8.96 -7.26
CA GLN A 101 5.72 9.11 -8.71
C GLN A 101 4.50 8.37 -9.27
N ALA A 102 4.16 7.19 -8.75
CA ALA A 102 2.99 6.44 -9.17
C ALA A 102 1.67 7.11 -8.73
N LEU A 103 1.67 7.74 -7.54
CA LEU A 103 0.54 8.52 -7.04
C LEU A 103 0.36 9.81 -7.85
N ALA A 104 1.45 10.51 -8.16
CA ALA A 104 1.42 11.71 -8.98
C ALA A 104 0.87 11.44 -10.40
N LYS A 105 1.18 10.28 -11.00
CA LYS A 105 0.61 9.85 -12.28
C LYS A 105 -0.90 9.59 -12.25
N GLN A 106 -1.49 9.45 -11.07
CA GLN A 106 -2.92 9.26 -10.87
C GLN A 106 -3.63 10.57 -10.48
N ASP A 107 -2.95 11.71 -10.64
CA ASP A 107 -3.44 13.03 -10.21
C ASP A 107 -3.81 13.05 -8.72
N LEU A 108 -3.10 12.26 -7.90
CA LEU A 108 -3.28 12.28 -6.45
C LEU A 108 -2.45 13.39 -5.82
N PRO A 109 -2.94 14.03 -4.75
CA PRO A 109 -2.21 15.12 -4.10
C PRO A 109 -0.85 14.63 -3.58
N PRO A 110 0.20 15.47 -3.62
CA PRO A 110 1.50 15.08 -3.07
C PRO A 110 1.44 14.90 -1.55
N GLY A 111 2.28 14.00 -1.05
CA GLY A 111 2.43 13.73 0.38
C GLY A 111 1.22 13.07 1.05
N VAL A 112 0.31 12.46 0.27
CA VAL A 112 -0.79 11.63 0.79
C VAL A 112 -0.33 10.26 1.26
N VAL A 113 0.88 9.85 0.87
CA VAL A 113 1.55 8.67 1.38
C VAL A 113 2.92 9.09 1.90
N ASP A 114 3.13 8.93 3.20
CA ASP A 114 4.38 9.22 3.88
C ASP A 114 5.02 7.91 4.35
N VAL A 115 6.21 7.62 3.83
CA VAL A 115 6.98 6.43 4.18
C VAL A 115 7.94 6.77 5.30
N GLN A 116 7.66 6.22 6.49
CA GLN A 116 8.40 6.52 7.71
C GLN A 116 9.62 5.60 7.87
N HIS A 117 10.58 6.06 8.66
CA HIS A 117 11.88 5.40 8.84
C HIS A 117 11.81 4.12 9.68
N ASP A 118 10.73 3.90 10.43
CA ASP A 118 10.48 2.76 11.30
C ASP A 118 9.66 1.65 10.62
N ALA A 119 9.66 1.61 9.29
CA ALA A 119 8.86 0.70 8.46
C ALA A 119 7.34 0.90 8.57
N ARG A 120 6.91 2.12 8.91
CA ARG A 120 5.51 2.52 8.84
C ARG A 120 5.21 3.35 7.61
N ILE A 121 3.93 3.39 7.25
CA ILE A 121 3.40 4.23 6.19
C ILE A 121 2.18 4.97 6.74
N ALA A 122 2.18 6.30 6.67
CA ALA A 122 0.97 7.08 6.90
C ALA A 122 0.29 7.36 5.56
N VAL A 123 -1.02 7.08 5.49
CA VAL A 123 -1.84 7.32 4.31
C VAL A 123 -2.95 8.29 4.69
N ASP A 124 -2.94 9.48 4.09
CA ASP A 124 -3.99 10.49 4.26
C ASP A 124 -5.20 10.11 3.40
N VAL A 125 -6.08 9.28 3.97
CA VAL A 125 -7.27 8.74 3.30
C VAL A 125 -8.27 9.84 3.00
N GLU A 126 -8.39 10.83 3.89
CA GLU A 126 -9.30 11.96 3.71
C GLU A 126 -8.90 12.81 2.50
N ARG A 127 -7.63 13.22 2.38
CA ARG A 127 -7.16 13.98 1.21
C ARG A 127 -7.23 13.17 -0.07
N LEU A 128 -6.99 11.85 -0.02
CA LEU A 128 -7.15 10.97 -1.18
C LEU A 128 -8.60 10.95 -1.66
N LEU A 129 -9.56 10.82 -0.73
CA LEU A 129 -10.97 10.75 -1.05
C LEU A 129 -11.53 12.10 -1.48
N GLU A 130 -11.13 13.21 -0.86
CA GLU A 130 -11.57 14.54 -1.28
C GLU A 130 -11.19 14.82 -2.75
N ALA A 131 -10.04 14.32 -3.20
CA ALA A 131 -9.59 14.47 -4.58
C ALA A 131 -10.36 13.61 -5.61
N LYS A 132 -11.02 12.53 -5.19
CA LYS A 132 -11.65 11.53 -6.11
C LYS A 132 -13.14 11.34 -5.91
N LEU A 133 -13.62 11.50 -4.68
CA LEU A 133 -14.98 11.26 -4.18
C LEU A 133 -15.33 12.33 -3.13
N PRO A 134 -15.46 13.61 -3.54
CA PRO A 134 -15.77 14.70 -2.62
C PRO A 134 -17.10 14.44 -1.89
N GLY A 135 -17.17 14.82 -0.61
CA GLY A 135 -18.33 14.59 0.25
C GLY A 135 -18.38 13.22 0.94
N LEU A 136 -17.42 12.32 0.66
CA LEU A 136 -17.25 11.07 1.39
C LEU A 136 -16.29 11.26 2.57
N THR A 137 -16.78 11.03 3.79
CA THR A 137 -15.96 11.02 5.01
C THR A 137 -15.79 9.59 5.52
N VAL A 138 -14.54 9.16 5.72
CA VAL A 138 -14.24 7.87 6.36
C VAL A 138 -14.06 8.09 7.86
N THR A 139 -14.88 7.40 8.65
CA THR A 139 -14.86 7.48 10.11
C THR A 139 -14.07 6.35 10.73
N ASN A 140 -13.88 5.24 10.02
CA ASN A 140 -13.11 4.10 10.49
C ASN A 140 -12.51 3.31 9.33
N LEU A 141 -11.30 2.82 9.52
CA LEU A 141 -10.63 1.91 8.59
C LEU A 141 -9.85 0.89 9.41
N ARG A 142 -10.12 -0.40 9.17
CA ARG A 142 -9.41 -1.51 9.82
C ARG A 142 -9.31 -2.74 8.92
N LEU A 143 -8.44 -3.66 9.30
CA LEU A 143 -8.38 -5.00 8.73
C LEU A 143 -8.96 -6.00 9.74
N ALA A 144 -9.87 -6.86 9.30
CA ALA A 144 -10.28 -8.01 10.08
C ALA A 144 -10.81 -9.11 9.16
N GLU A 145 -10.66 -10.37 9.58
CA GLU A 145 -11.15 -11.54 8.83
C GLU A 145 -10.61 -11.63 7.39
N GLY A 146 -9.46 -11.01 7.12
CA GLY A 146 -8.86 -10.92 5.78
C GLY A 146 -9.51 -9.87 4.86
N GLU A 147 -10.35 -8.99 5.40
CA GLU A 147 -11.06 -7.94 4.69
C GLU A 147 -10.64 -6.56 5.17
N ILE A 148 -10.70 -5.59 4.27
CA ILE A 148 -10.66 -4.17 4.57
C ILE A 148 -12.09 -3.74 4.93
N LEU A 149 -12.24 -3.24 6.15
CA LEU A 149 -13.48 -2.72 6.70
C LEU A 149 -13.39 -1.20 6.73
N LEU A 150 -14.30 -0.54 6.02
CA LEU A 150 -14.39 0.91 5.94
C LEU A 150 -15.78 1.36 6.36
N ASP A 151 -15.83 2.23 7.38
CA ASP A 151 -17.04 2.93 7.81
C ASP A 151 -16.94 4.39 7.37
N GLY A 152 -18.04 4.93 6.84
CA GLY A 152 -18.08 6.32 6.41
C GLY A 152 -19.48 6.89 6.21
N SER A 153 -19.54 8.18 5.95
CA SER A 153 -20.78 8.92 5.67
C SER A 153 -20.62 9.74 4.39
N VAL A 154 -21.73 9.93 3.69
CA VAL A 154 -21.81 10.84 2.54
C VAL A 154 -22.58 12.08 2.99
N GLY A 155 -21.97 13.25 2.81
CA GLY A 155 -22.56 14.56 3.07
C GLY A 155 -23.22 15.17 1.84
#